data_AF-A0A535M6R1-F1
#
_entry.id   AF-A0A535M6R1-F1
#
_cell.length_a   1.000
_cell.length_b   1.000
_cell.length_c   1.000
_cell.angle_alpha   90.00
_cell.angle_beta   90.00
_cell.angle_gamma   90.00
#
_symmetry.space_group_name_H-M   'P 1'
#
loop_
_entity.id
_entity.type
_entity.pdbx_description
1 polymer ?
#
loop_
_entity_poly.entity_id
_entity_poly.type
_entity_poly.pdbx_seq_one_letter_code
_entity_poly.pdbx_strand_id
1 'polypeptide(L)'
;MTEPCRDDICITCADALLPVVVEWLSEDGCTARGLQRGEPCEVSVELVDGVELGDTVLVHGGVALQIGEKAGAAGGRTADKQALPAGGPGGVPPT
;
A
#
# COMPACT_ATOMS: atom_id res chain seq x y z
N MET A 1 28.93 -20.14 -2.89
CA MET A 1 28.06 -21.07 -2.14
C MET A 1 26.98 -20.21 -1.51
N THR A 2 25.74 -20.34 -1.99
CA THR A 2 24.60 -19.51 -1.56
C THR A 2 23.96 -20.18 -0.36
N GLU A 3 24.09 -19.56 0.80
CA GLU A 3 23.50 -20.05 2.05
C GLU A 3 21.99 -19.73 2.05
N PRO A 4 21.11 -20.72 2.27
CA PRO A 4 19.67 -20.48 2.30
C PRO A 4 19.32 -19.73 3.60
N CYS A 5 18.70 -18.56 3.45
CA CYS A 5 18.23 -17.73 4.56
C CYS A 5 17.39 -18.55 5.54
N ARG A 6 17.96 -18.85 6.70
CA ARG A 6 17.30 -19.45 7.86
C ARG A 6 17.61 -18.54 9.04
N ASP A 7 16.53 -18.14 9.71
CA ASP A 7 16.44 -17.27 10.88
C ASP A 7 16.44 -15.75 10.60
N ASP A 8 15.21 -15.23 10.63
CA ASP A 8 14.71 -13.92 11.05
C ASP A 8 15.27 -12.60 10.46
N ILE A 9 14.46 -12.06 9.53
CA ILE A 9 14.31 -10.64 9.17
C ILE A 9 15.58 -9.95 8.65
N CYS A 10 15.77 -10.00 7.34
CA CYS A 10 16.58 -9.00 6.64
C CYS A 10 16.05 -7.58 6.95
N ILE A 11 16.96 -6.63 7.22
CA ILE A 11 16.64 -5.22 7.52
C ILE A 11 15.80 -4.53 6.44
N THR A 12 15.81 -5.06 5.21
CA THR A 12 14.97 -4.64 4.07
C THR A 12 13.63 -5.35 3.97
N CYS A 13 13.47 -6.48 4.65
CA CYS A 13 12.23 -7.28 4.70
C CYS A 13 11.33 -6.88 5.88
N ALA A 14 11.88 -6.13 6.84
CA ALA A 14 11.17 -5.50 7.95
C ALA A 14 10.36 -4.27 7.52
N ASP A 15 10.75 -3.60 6.43
CA ASP A 15 10.13 -2.38 5.90
C ASP A 15 8.82 -2.63 5.13
N ALA A 16 8.23 -3.82 5.29
CA ALA A 16 6.98 -4.14 4.63
C ALA A 16 5.82 -3.40 5.30
N LEU A 17 5.12 -2.60 4.50
CA LEU A 17 3.84 -2.02 4.89
C LEU A 17 2.80 -3.12 5.05
N LEU A 18 2.20 -3.19 6.24
CA LEU A 18 1.16 -4.15 6.56
C LEU A 18 -0.21 -3.48 6.40
N PRO A 19 -1.13 -4.07 5.61
CA PRO A 19 -2.49 -3.55 5.51
C PRO A 19 -3.27 -3.84 6.80
N VAL A 20 -3.94 -2.81 7.32
CA VAL A 20 -4.82 -2.87 8.49
C VAL A 20 -6.14 -2.22 8.12
N VAL A 21 -7.23 -2.97 8.27
CA VAL A 21 -8.58 -2.43 8.07
C VAL A 21 -9.03 -1.72 9.33
N VAL A 22 -9.39 -0.44 9.23
CA VAL A 22 -9.81 0.38 10.36
C VAL A 22 -11.22 -0.02 10.80
N GLU A 23 -11.34 -0.57 12.00
CA GLU A 23 -12.61 -0.96 12.62
C GLU A 23 -13.09 0.09 13.63
N TRP A 24 -12.17 0.87 14.18
CA TRP A 24 -12.45 1.92 15.14
C TRP A 24 -11.43 3.06 15.01
N LEU A 25 -11.87 4.28 15.27
CA LEU A 25 -11.04 5.49 15.24
C LEU A 25 -11.32 6.33 16.48
N SER A 26 -10.26 6.89 17.08
CA SER A 26 -10.39 7.81 18.22
C SER A 26 -11.06 9.13 17.81
N GLU A 27 -11.70 9.80 18.76
CA GLU A 27 -12.35 11.10 18.54
C GLU A 27 -11.36 12.18 18.07
N ASP A 28 -10.10 12.09 18.51
CA ASP A 28 -9.02 12.98 18.10
C ASP A 28 -8.48 12.67 16.69
N GLY A 29 -8.88 11.55 16.09
CA GLY A 29 -8.40 11.11 14.77
C GLY A 29 -6.93 10.65 14.74
N CYS A 30 -6.27 10.49 15.90
CA CYS A 30 -4.84 10.13 15.98
C CYS A 30 -4.56 8.63 16.13
N THR A 31 -5.55 7.84 16.58
CA THR A 31 -5.40 6.42 16.85
C THR A 31 -6.51 5.65 16.17
N ALA A 32 -6.14 4.60 15.43
CA ALA A 32 -7.06 3.66 14.84
C ALA A 32 -6.83 2.26 15.42
N ARG A 33 -7.91 1.49 15.49
CA ARG A 33 -7.87 0.07 15.83
C ARG A 33 -8.42 -0.72 14.66
N GLY A 34 -7.77 -1.83 14.36
CA GLY A 34 -8.12 -2.64 13.20
C GLY A 34 -7.63 -4.07 13.32
N LEU A 35 -7.72 -4.80 12.21
CA LEU A 35 -7.25 -6.18 12.11
C LEU A 35 -6.01 -6.25 11.22
N GLN A 36 -4.92 -6.78 11.79
CA GLN A 36 -3.72 -7.17 11.06
C GLN A 36 -3.66 -8.69 11.00
N ARG A 37 -3.78 -9.26 9.79
CA ARG A 37 -3.79 -10.73 9.58
C ARG A 37 -4.84 -11.46 10.44
N GLY A 38 -5.95 -10.79 10.77
CA GLY A 38 -7.03 -11.32 11.59
C GLY A 38 -6.88 -11.11 13.09
N GLU A 39 -5.78 -10.52 13.55
CA GLU A 39 -5.56 -10.18 14.95
C GLU A 39 -5.81 -8.68 15.21
N PRO A 40 -6.47 -8.32 16.33
CA PRO A 40 -6.71 -6.92 16.65
C PRO A 40 -5.40 -6.20 16.97
N CYS A 41 -5.16 -5.09 16.30
CA CYS A 41 -4.00 -4.23 16.52
C CYS A 41 -4.42 -2.76 16.67
N GLU A 42 -3.61 -2.01 17.40
CA GLU A 42 -3.73 -0.56 17.55
C GLU A 42 -2.61 0.10 16.74
N VAL A 43 -2.96 1.16 16.01
CA VAL A 43 -2.06 1.84 15.09
C VAL A 43 -2.22 3.35 15.19
N SER A 44 -1.10 4.07 15.22
CA SER A 44 -1.10 5.54 15.15
C SER A 44 -1.37 6.00 13.72
N VAL A 45 -2.35 6.88 13.53
CA VAL A 45 -2.71 7.46 12.23
C VAL A 45 -2.40 8.96 12.14
N GLU A 46 -1.68 9.51 13.12
CA GLU A 46 -1.29 10.93 13.19
C GLU A 46 -0.54 11.49 11.96
N LEU A 47 0.07 10.60 11.14
CA LEU A 47 0.81 10.99 9.93
C LEU A 47 -0.04 10.96 8.66
N VAL A 48 -1.30 10.53 8.76
CA VAL A 48 -2.22 10.39 7.63
C VAL A 48 -3.57 11.01 7.97
N ASP A 49 -3.95 12.03 7.20
CA ASP A 49 -5.24 12.70 7.37
C ASP A 49 -6.37 11.98 6.62
N GLY A 50 -7.60 12.11 7.13
CA GLY A 50 -8.81 11.67 6.42
C GLY A 50 -9.05 10.16 6.46
N VAL A 51 -8.52 9.46 7.46
CA VAL A 51 -8.81 8.04 7.71
C VAL A 51 -10.26 7.88 8.19
N GLU A 52 -11.03 7.01 7.54
CA GLU A 52 -12.39 6.67 7.93
C GLU A 52 -12.51 5.20 8.37
N LEU A 53 -13.62 4.88 9.03
CA LEU A 53 -13.96 3.48 9.32
C LEU A 53 -14.12 2.69 8.01
N GLY A 54 -13.48 1.52 7.94
CA GLY A 54 -13.46 0.65 6.78
C GLY A 54 -12.37 0.97 5.75
N ASP A 55 -11.58 2.03 5.94
CA ASP A 55 -10.37 2.24 5.16
C ASP A 55 -9.31 1.19 5.49
N THR A 56 -8.46 0.91 4.50
CA THR A 56 -7.26 0.10 4.72
C THR A 56 -6.09 1.04 4.87
N VAL A 57 -5.42 1.06 6.02
CA VAL A 57 -4.19 1.82 6.22
C VAL A 57 -2.98 0.90 6.11
N LEU A 58 -1.89 1.42 5.57
CA LEU A 58 -0.62 0.74 5.42
C LEU A 58 0.28 1.15 6.58
N VAL A 59 0.63 0.19 7.43
CA VAL A 59 1.34 0.44 8.69
C VAL A 59 2.72 -0.18 8.70
N HIS A 60 3.67 0.54 9.29
CA HIS A 60 5.01 0.07 9.57
C HIS A 60 5.38 0.46 11.00
N GLY A 61 5.89 -0.50 11.78
CA GLY A 61 6.29 -0.24 13.17
C GLY A 61 5.17 0.27 14.09
N GLY A 62 3.90 -0.02 13.78
CA GLY A 62 2.74 0.47 14.53
C GLY A 62 2.23 1.85 14.13
N VAL A 63 2.80 2.46 13.08
CA VAL A 63 2.41 3.77 12.57
C VAL A 63 1.90 3.64 11.14
N ALA A 64 0.77 4.27 10.84
CA ALA A 64 0.22 4.36 9.49
C ALA A 64 0.99 5.40 8.69
N LEU A 65 1.51 4.98 7.54
CA LEU A 65 2.27 5.84 6.62
C LEU A 65 1.47 6.21 5.37
N GLN A 66 0.44 5.43 5.04
CA GLN A 66 -0.38 5.67 3.85
C GLN A 66 -1.79 5.10 4.03
N ILE A 67 -2.77 5.73 3.39
CA ILE A 67 -4.11 5.16 3.19
C ILE A 67 -4.07 4.32 1.90
N GLY A 68 -4.38 3.04 2.03
CA GLY A 68 -4.61 2.12 0.92
C GLY A 68 -6.02 2.24 0.36
N GLU A 69 -6.28 1.57 -0.76
CA GLU A 69 -7.62 1.54 -1.33
C GLU A 69 -8.60 0.89 -0.33
N LYS A 70 -9.83 1.44 -0.21
CA LYS A 70 -10.91 0.80 0.57
C LYS A 70 -11.00 -0.66 0.15
N ALA A 71 -11.23 -1.56 1.10
CA ALA A 71 -11.26 -3.02 0.89
C ALA A 71 -12.38 -3.53 -0.07
N GLY A 72 -12.99 -2.65 -0.87
CA GLY A 72 -13.90 -2.94 -1.98
C GLY A 72 -13.47 -2.38 -3.35
N ALA A 73 -12.27 -1.82 -3.51
CA ALA A 73 -11.78 -1.33 -4.80
C ALA A 73 -10.42 -1.97 -5.15
N ALA A 74 -10.44 -2.92 -6.09
CA ALA A 74 -9.24 -3.39 -6.76
C ALA A 74 -8.75 -2.30 -7.73
N GLY A 75 -7.59 -1.69 -7.51
CA GLY A 75 -7.16 -0.61 -8.42
C GLY A 75 -5.75 -0.04 -8.27
N GLY A 76 -4.77 -0.82 -7.80
CA GLY A 76 -3.37 -0.41 -7.78
C GLY A 76 -2.84 -0.08 -9.18
N ARG A 77 -2.86 1.20 -9.55
CA ARG A 77 -2.14 1.71 -10.73
C ARG A 77 -0.68 1.85 -10.37
N THR A 78 0.11 0.85 -10.74
CA THR A 78 1.53 1.03 -10.99
C THR A 78 1.68 2.16 -12.01
N ALA A 79 2.17 3.32 -11.60
CA ALA A 79 2.46 4.40 -12.52
C ALA A 79 3.55 3.92 -13.50
N ASP A 80 3.06 3.59 -14.68
CA ASP A 80 3.77 3.07 -15.83
C ASP A 80 4.95 3.98 -16.18
N LYS A 81 6.10 3.35 -16.38
CA LYS A 81 7.22 3.96 -17.11
C LYS A 81 6.72 4.14 -18.55
N GLN A 82 6.20 5.32 -18.86
CA GLN A 82 5.61 5.67 -20.16
C GLN A 82 6.58 5.37 -21.30
N ALA A 83 6.34 4.25 -22.00
CA ALA A 83 6.99 3.94 -23.25
C ALA A 83 6.39 4.81 -24.35
N LEU A 84 7.22 5.67 -24.96
CA LEU A 84 6.85 6.44 -26.14
C LEU A 84 6.50 5.47 -27.29
N PRO A 85 5.36 5.61 -27.99
CA PRO A 85 5.12 4.83 -29.19
C PRO A 85 5.97 5.37 -30.36
N ALA A 86 6.67 4.45 -31.02
CA ALA A 86 7.35 4.70 -32.28
C ALA A 86 6.33 5.07 -33.37
N GLY A 87 6.46 6.26 -33.94
CA GLY A 87 5.70 6.67 -35.13
C GLY A 87 6.09 5.82 -36.33
N GLY A 88 5.12 5.08 -36.87
CA GLY A 88 5.26 4.30 -38.10
C GLY A 88 5.14 5.14 -39.38
N PRO A 89 5.58 4.60 -40.53
CA PRO A 89 5.73 5.35 -41.78
C PRO A 89 4.41 5.52 -42.53
N GLY A 90 4.12 6.76 -42.94
CA GLY A 90 2.99 7.07 -43.81
C GLY A 90 3.19 6.52 -45.22
N GLY A 91 2.35 5.56 -45.61
CA GLY A 91 2.22 5.09 -46.97
C GLY A 91 1.36 6.03 -47.82
N VAL A 92 1.78 6.26 -49.06
CA VAL A 92 0.92 6.79 -50.13
C VAL A 92 0.65 5.65 -51.13
N PRO A 93 -0.61 5.37 -51.48
CA PRO A 93 -0.93 4.37 -52.50
C PRO A 93 -0.69 4.91 -53.93
N PRO A 94 -0.36 4.05 -54.91
CA PRO A 94 -0.11 4.46 -56.28
C PRO A 94 -1.41 4.70 -57.07
N THR A 95 -1.35 5.56 -58.09
CA THR A 95 -2.33 5.70 -59.19
C THR A 95 -1.69 5.18 -60.47
#